data_AF-A0A538J325-F1
#
_entry.id   AF-A0A538J325-F1
#
_cell.length_a   1.000
_cell.length_b   1.000
_cell.length_c   1.000
_cell.angle_alpha   90.00
_cell.angle_beta   90.00
_cell.angle_gamma   90.00
#
_symmetry.space_group_name_H-M   'P 1'
#
loop_
_entity.id
_entity.type
_entity.pdbx_description
1 polymer ?
#
loop_
_entity_poly.entity_id
_entity_poly.type
_entity_poly.pdbx_seq_one_letter_code
_entity_poly.pdbx_strand_id
1 'polypeptide(L)'
;MSGCGEAKKAEVRAPSAPPTIRLSSPAFRDRATLPKEFTCDGARTSPPLEWSGVPRRAAELALVLEDPDAPGGTFTHWTVLGIVPSTSHIGPGSLPPGARAG
;
A
#
# COMPACT_ATOMS: atom_id res chain seq x y z
N MET A 1 36.00 -2.40 33.05
CA MET A 1 35.56 -1.28 32.19
C MET A 1 35.59 -1.74 30.74
N SER A 2 34.73 -1.14 29.92
CA SER A 2 34.58 -1.32 28.47
C SER A 2 33.63 -2.44 28.04
N GLY A 3 32.36 -2.04 27.88
CA GLY A 3 31.39 -2.73 27.06
C GLY A 3 31.40 -2.22 25.62
N CYS A 4 30.90 -3.05 24.71
CA CYS A 4 30.37 -2.66 23.42
C CYS A 4 29.07 -3.46 23.25
N GLY A 5 27.93 -2.79 23.41
CA GLY A 5 26.64 -3.33 23.03
C GLY A 5 26.51 -3.24 21.51
N GLU A 6 26.46 -4.38 20.83
CA GLU A 6 26.06 -4.41 19.43
C GLU A 6 24.57 -4.08 19.36
N ALA A 7 24.24 -2.96 18.73
CA ALA A 7 22.88 -2.66 18.34
C ALA A 7 22.41 -3.73 17.35
N LYS A 8 21.59 -4.67 17.80
CA LYS A 8 20.84 -5.58 16.93
C LYS A 8 19.91 -4.71 16.08
N LYS A 9 20.30 -4.45 14.83
CA LYS A 9 19.40 -3.95 13.80
C LYS A 9 18.27 -4.97 13.71
N ALA A 10 17.08 -4.59 14.18
CA ALA A 10 15.89 -5.40 14.02
C ALA A 10 15.62 -5.47 12.51
N GLU A 11 16.14 -6.50 11.85
CA GLU A 11 15.64 -6.92 10.56
C GLU A 11 14.20 -7.35 10.81
N VAL A 12 13.26 -6.49 10.40
CA VAL A 12 11.85 -6.84 10.33
C VAL A 12 11.78 -8.04 9.39
N ARG A 13 11.70 -9.25 9.96
CA ARG A 13 11.41 -10.46 9.21
C ARG A 13 9.99 -10.25 8.67
N ALA A 14 9.90 -9.80 7.43
CA ALA A 14 8.64 -9.80 6.71
C ALA A 14 8.11 -11.23 6.75
N PRO A 15 6.87 -11.46 7.24
CA PRO A 15 6.32 -12.80 7.29
C PRO A 15 6.30 -13.37 5.87
N SER A 16 6.71 -14.64 5.73
CA SER A 16 6.53 -15.43 4.51
C SER A 16 5.04 -15.75 4.34
N ALA A 17 4.25 -14.74 3.97
CA ALA A 17 2.87 -14.93 3.58
C ALA A 17 2.84 -15.69 2.23
N PRO A 18 1.88 -16.61 2.00
CA PRO A 18 1.68 -17.14 0.66
C PRO A 18 1.39 -15.97 -0.31
N PRO A 19 2.09 -15.88 -1.45
CA PRO A 19 2.11 -14.70 -2.31
C PRO A 19 0.88 -14.72 -3.22
N THR A 20 -0.31 -14.43 -2.70
CA THR A 20 -1.52 -14.47 -3.55
C THR A 20 -2.54 -13.38 -3.25
N ILE A 21 -2.14 -12.27 -2.61
CA ILE A 21 -2.99 -11.07 -2.69
C ILE A 21 -2.79 -10.50 -4.09
N ARG A 22 -3.81 -10.61 -4.94
CA ARG A 22 -3.82 -9.98 -6.27
C ARG A 22 -4.39 -8.59 -6.10
N LEU A 23 -3.68 -7.58 -6.61
CA LEU A 23 -4.12 -6.19 -6.69
C LEU A 23 -4.27 -5.80 -8.16
N SER A 24 -5.33 -5.08 -8.49
CA SER A 24 -5.60 -4.54 -9.82
C SER A 24 -6.33 -3.21 -9.74
N SER A 25 -6.26 -2.43 -10.81
CA SER A 25 -7.06 -1.21 -10.99
C SER A 25 -7.76 -1.26 -12.34
N PRO A 26 -9.04 -0.85 -12.44
CA PRO A 26 -9.66 -0.63 -13.74
C PRO A 26 -9.09 0.62 -14.45
N ALA A 27 -8.39 1.50 -13.74
CA ALA A 27 -7.88 2.77 -14.30
C ALA A 27 -6.50 2.65 -14.97
N PHE A 28 -5.71 1.62 -14.64
CA PHE A 28 -4.40 1.40 -15.23
C PHE A 28 -3.97 -0.08 -15.16
N ARG A 29 -3.03 -0.45 -16.03
CA ARG A 29 -2.44 -1.80 -16.06
C ARG A 29 -1.27 -1.90 -15.08
N ASP A 30 -0.96 -3.12 -14.65
CA ASP A 30 0.26 -3.39 -13.88
C ASP A 30 1.50 -2.84 -14.60
N ARG A 31 2.35 -2.15 -13.84
CA ARG A 31 3.57 -1.45 -14.30
C ARG A 31 3.36 -0.35 -15.36
N ALA A 32 2.12 0.08 -15.58
CA ALA A 32 1.88 1.27 -16.40
C ALA A 32 2.15 2.54 -15.57
N THR A 33 2.48 3.63 -16.27
CA THR A 33 2.52 4.97 -15.66
C THR A 33 1.18 5.32 -15.05
N LEU A 34 1.19 5.84 -13.83
CA LEU A 34 -0.03 6.25 -13.13
C LEU A 34 -0.67 7.44 -13.88
N PRO A 35 -1.98 7.38 -14.21
CA PRO A 35 -2.67 8.51 -14.83
C PRO A 35 -2.56 9.78 -13.99
N LYS A 36 -2.32 10.92 -14.66
CA LYS A 36 -2.05 12.22 -14.02
C LYS A 36 -3.12 12.61 -12.98
N GLU A 37 -4.38 12.25 -13.20
CA GLU A 37 -5.50 12.51 -12.28
C GLU A 37 -5.29 11.95 -10.87
N PHE A 38 -4.54 10.85 -10.72
CA PHE A 38 -4.21 10.20 -9.44
C PHE A 38 -2.84 10.63 -8.88
N THR A 39 -2.15 11.56 -9.55
CA THR A 39 -0.86 12.10 -9.10
C THR A 39 -1.05 13.45 -8.39
N CYS A 40 0.03 13.96 -7.78
CA CYS A 40 0.06 15.27 -7.15
C CYS A 40 -0.24 16.44 -8.13
N ASP A 41 -0.03 16.22 -9.43
CA ASP A 41 -0.27 17.19 -10.51
C ASP A 41 -1.71 17.17 -11.06
N GLY A 42 -2.56 16.29 -10.54
CA GLY A 42 -3.95 16.11 -10.95
C GLY A 42 -4.97 16.45 -9.87
N ALA A 43 -6.06 15.69 -9.84
CA ALA A 43 -7.18 15.90 -8.92
C ALA A 43 -6.90 15.42 -7.49
N ARG A 44 -5.76 14.74 -7.25
CA ARG A 44 -5.38 14.14 -5.96
C ARG A 44 -6.42 13.14 -5.44
N THR A 45 -7.11 12.49 -6.36
CA THR A 45 -8.07 11.42 -6.06
C THR A 45 -7.31 10.11 -5.97
N SER A 46 -7.67 9.21 -5.06
CA SER A 46 -7.11 7.85 -5.04
C SER A 46 -7.60 7.06 -6.26
N PRO A 47 -6.77 6.18 -6.85
CA PRO A 47 -7.23 5.32 -7.93
C PRO A 47 -8.23 4.27 -7.42
N PRO A 48 -9.16 3.82 -8.26
CA PRO A 48 -9.95 2.65 -7.94
C PRO A 48 -9.02 1.43 -7.83
N LEU A 49 -9.12 0.68 -6.76
CA LEU A 49 -8.30 -0.50 -6.52
C LEU A 49 -9.19 -1.67 -6.13
N GLU A 50 -8.84 -2.85 -6.62
CA GLU A 50 -9.52 -4.10 -6.35
C GLU A 50 -8.49 -5.14 -5.95
N TRP A 51 -8.79 -5.95 -4.95
CA TRP A 51 -7.93 -7.04 -4.55
C TRP A 51 -8.69 -8.30 -4.18
N SER A 52 -7.99 -9.42 -4.32
CA SER A 52 -8.52 -10.75 -4.02
C SER A 52 -7.43 -11.64 -3.42
N GLY A 53 -7.83 -12.78 -2.86
CA GLY A 53 -6.90 -13.73 -2.25
C GLY A 53 -6.44 -13.33 -0.84
N VAL A 54 -7.19 -12.46 -0.17
CA VAL A 54 -6.96 -12.10 1.24
C VAL A 54 -7.06 -13.36 2.12
N PRO A 55 -6.02 -13.69 2.92
CA PRO A 55 -6.07 -14.84 3.81
C PRO A 55 -7.22 -14.72 4.81
N ARG A 56 -7.97 -15.82 5.03
CA ARG A 56 -9.11 -15.83 5.99
C ARG A 56 -8.73 -15.46 7.43
N ARG A 57 -7.44 -15.52 7.79
CA ARG A 57 -6.91 -15.18 9.11
C ARG A 57 -6.31 -13.77 9.18
N ALA A 58 -6.39 -12.98 8.10
CA ALA A 58 -5.94 -11.60 8.13
C ALA A 58 -6.75 -10.82 9.18
N ALA A 59 -6.06 -10.07 10.04
CA ALA A 59 -6.70 -9.19 11.02
C ALA A 59 -7.09 -7.85 10.38
N GLU A 60 -6.23 -7.36 9.49
CA GLU A 60 -6.40 -6.12 8.73
C GLU A 60 -5.58 -6.20 7.44
N LEU A 61 -5.88 -5.28 6.52
CA LEU A 61 -5.09 -5.01 5.33
C LEU A 61 -4.50 -3.60 5.41
N ALA A 62 -3.33 -3.45 4.79
CA ALA A 62 -2.65 -2.17 4.60
C ALA A 62 -2.34 -1.99 3.11
N LEU A 63 -2.42 -0.75 2.63
CA LEU A 63 -2.08 -0.34 1.29
C LEU A 63 -1.04 0.76 1.36
N VAL A 64 0.04 0.61 0.60
CA VAL A 64 1.09 1.61 0.44
C VAL A 64 1.32 1.81 -1.05
N LEU A 65 1.13 3.04 -1.53
CA LEU A 65 1.41 3.46 -2.90
C LEU A 65 2.72 4.24 -2.93
N GLU A 66 3.77 3.63 -3.46
CA GLU A 66 5.10 4.24 -3.61
C GLU A 66 5.45 4.37 -5.09
N ASP A 67 5.95 5.55 -5.47
CA ASP A 67 6.51 5.82 -6.78
C ASP A 67 8.04 5.93 -6.66
N PRO A 68 8.80 4.89 -7.06
CA PRO A 68 10.25 4.94 -7.07
C PRO A 68 10.83 5.85 -8.17
N ASP A 69 10.04 6.20 -9.17
CA ASP A 69 10.43 6.98 -10.34
C ASP A 69 10.10 8.48 -10.19
N ALA A 70 9.55 8.88 -9.03
CA ALA A 70 9.19 10.26 -8.75
C ALA A 70 10.42 11.20 -8.78
N PRO A 71 10.24 12.47 -9.23
CA PRO A 71 11.33 13.44 -9.26
C PRO A 71 11.91 13.67 -7.85
N GLY A 72 13.17 13.28 -7.65
CA GLY A 72 13.85 13.39 -6.35
C GLY A 72 14.01 12.09 -5.56
N GLY A 73 13.57 10.95 -6.12
CA GLY A 73 13.68 9.62 -5.52
C GLY A 73 12.33 9.07 -5.08
N THR A 74 12.33 7.93 -4.38
CA THR A 74 11.11 7.24 -3.98
C THR A 74 10.18 8.12 -3.15
N PHE A 75 8.94 8.27 -3.61
CA PHE A 75 7.91 9.05 -2.94
C PHE A 75 6.69 8.19 -2.59
N THR A 76 6.25 8.24 -1.33
CA THR A 76 5.02 7.59 -0.90
C THR A 76 3.85 8.52 -1.18
N HIS A 77 3.00 8.15 -2.15
CA HIS A 77 1.82 8.93 -2.52
C HIS A 77 0.65 8.73 -1.58
N TRP A 78 0.50 7.52 -1.03
CA TRP A 78 -0.68 7.19 -0.24
C TRP A 78 -0.42 6.01 0.69
N THR A 79 -0.73 6.16 1.97
CA THR A 79 -0.75 5.05 2.94
C THR A 79 -2.16 4.89 3.48
N VAL A 80 -2.70 3.67 3.46
CA VAL A 80 -4.00 3.34 4.05
C VAL A 80 -3.85 2.15 4.97
N LEU A 81 -4.26 2.30 6.23
CA LEU A 81 -4.12 1.28 7.27
C LEU A 81 -5.49 0.92 7.86
N GLY A 82 -5.59 -0.26 8.47
CA GLY A 82 -6.80 -0.71 9.17
C GLY A 82 -7.96 -1.08 8.24
N ILE A 83 -7.66 -1.48 7.00
CA ILE A 83 -8.69 -1.91 6.05
C ILE A 83 -9.23 -3.26 6.53
N VAL A 84 -10.57 -3.37 6.62
CA VAL A 84 -11.21 -4.62 7.04
C VAL A 84 -10.88 -5.74 6.04
N PRO A 85 -10.48 -6.94 6.48
CA PRO A 85 -10.09 -8.04 5.58
C PRO A 85 -11.16 -8.49 4.58
N SER A 86 -12.44 -8.23 4.88
CA SER A 86 -13.57 -8.52 3.98
C SER A 86 -13.76 -7.47 2.89
N THR A 87 -13.08 -6.32 2.97
CA THR A 87 -13.05 -5.33 1.90
C THR A 87 -12.30 -5.92 0.71
N SER A 88 -12.87 -5.76 -0.49
CA SER A 88 -12.28 -6.25 -1.76
C SER A 88 -11.95 -5.13 -2.74
N HIS A 89 -12.36 -3.89 -2.46
CA HIS A 89 -12.14 -2.75 -3.35
C HIS A 89 -12.17 -1.41 -2.61
N ILE A 90 -11.58 -0.40 -3.24
CA ILE A 90 -11.69 1.02 -2.89
C ILE A 90 -12.12 1.77 -4.15
N GLY A 91 -13.15 2.61 -4.01
CA GLY A 91 -13.59 3.48 -5.08
C GLY A 91 -12.69 4.71 -5.23
N PRO A 92 -12.79 5.45 -6.34
CA PRO A 92 -12.01 6.65 -6.54
C PRO A 92 -12.29 7.68 -5.44
N GLY A 93 -11.25 8.16 -4.77
CA GLY A 93 -11.36 9.20 -3.74
C GLY A 93 -12.05 8.77 -2.45
N SER A 94 -12.32 7.47 -2.26
CA SER A 94 -12.95 6.96 -1.04
C SER A 94 -11.96 6.22 -0.16
N LEU A 95 -12.31 6.09 1.12
CA LEU A 95 -11.66 5.19 2.06
C LEU A 95 -12.64 4.08 2.46
N PRO A 96 -12.18 2.83 2.54
CA PRO A 96 -13.03 1.75 3.00
C PRO A 96 -13.34 1.92 4.50
N PRO A 97 -14.43 1.34 4.99
CA PRO A 97 -14.84 1.49 6.39
C PRO A 97 -13.72 1.07 7.36
N GLY A 98 -13.49 1.89 8.40
CA GLY A 98 -12.47 1.63 9.42
C GLY A 98 -11.04 2.00 9.03
N ALA A 99 -10.80 2.29 7.75
CA ALA A 99 -9.47 2.61 7.27
C ALA A 99 -9.06 4.06 7.56
N ARG A 100 -7.76 4.27 7.75
CA ARG A 100 -7.14 5.59 7.97
C ARG A 100 -6.10 5.84 6.89
N ALA A 101 -6.18 7.01 6.25
CA ALA A 101 -5.17 7.45 5.29
C ALA A 101 -4.17 8.43 5.91
N GLY A 102 -2.92 8.36 5.45
CA GLY A 102 -1.82 9.24 5.82
C GLY A 102 -0.87 9.48 4.66
#